data_AF-A0A537DTX9-F1
#
_entry.id   AF-A0A537DTX9-F1
#
_cell.length_a   1.000
_cell.length_b   1.000
_cell.length_c   1.000
_cell.angle_alpha   90.00
_cell.angle_beta   90.00
_cell.angle_gamma   90.00
#
_symmetry.space_group_name_H-M   'P 1'
#
loop_
_entity.id
_entity.type
_entity.pdbx_description
1 polymer ?
#
loop_
_entity_poly.entity_id
_entity_poly.type
_entity_poly.pdbx_seq_one_letter_code
_entity_poly.pdbx_strand_id
1 'polypeptide(L)'
;MSMHQSNPYDFIAPVKDPKHFAGRNEELKEIEYYIDEARGPKPIFFNLALIGGRGSGKTSLLNMIGHIASEKGLLAVKLSLNNEVVESDVLFFKDVFDTILTKGIERGMFGGPTDKIQRALRKVNLNQSLH
;
A
#
# COMPACT_ATOMS: atom_id res chain seq x y z
N MET A 1 35.31 -9.51 -2.45
CA MET A 1 34.11 -8.65 -2.44
C MET A 1 33.43 -8.84 -1.08
N SER A 2 33.64 -7.90 -0.15
CA SER A 2 32.94 -7.95 1.14
C SER A 2 31.46 -7.64 0.89
N MET A 3 30.58 -8.49 1.40
CA MET A 3 29.16 -8.16 1.51
C MET A 3 29.06 -6.99 2.49
N HIS A 4 28.85 -5.78 1.99
CA HIS A 4 28.39 -4.69 2.84
C HIS A 4 27.02 -5.09 3.36
N GLN A 5 26.97 -5.50 4.62
CA GLN A 5 25.75 -5.60 5.39
C GLN A 5 25.14 -4.19 5.37
N SER A 6 24.10 -3.99 4.57
CA SER A 6 23.40 -2.71 4.47
C SER A 6 23.01 -2.27 5.88
N ASN A 7 23.35 -1.03 6.25
CA ASN A 7 22.95 -0.48 7.53
C ASN A 7 21.41 -0.56 7.62
N PRO A 8 20.84 -1.28 8.61
CA PRO A 8 19.38 -1.34 8.79
C PRO A 8 18.77 0.02 9.16
N TYR A 9 19.60 0.99 9.54
CA TYR A 9 19.25 2.39 9.82
C TYR A 9 19.74 3.35 8.74
N ASP A 10 19.60 2.98 7.47
CA ASP A 10 19.77 3.94 6.38
C ASP A 10 18.63 4.97 6.42
N PHE A 11 18.93 6.20 6.84
CA PHE A 11 17.96 7.30 6.92
C PHE A 11 17.37 7.69 5.56
N ILE A 12 18.00 7.27 4.46
CA ILE A 12 17.52 7.54 3.09
C ILE A 12 16.41 6.55 2.72
N ALA A 13 16.51 5.30 3.15
CA ALA A 13 15.57 4.25 2.79
C ALA A 13 14.38 4.19 3.77
N PRO A 14 13.12 4.19 3.28
CA PRO A 14 11.98 4.02 4.16
C PRO A 14 11.95 2.63 4.79
N VAL A 15 11.72 2.57 6.10
CA VAL A 15 11.62 1.31 6.85
C VAL A 15 10.43 0.50 6.36
N LYS A 16 10.68 -0.77 6.03
CA LYS A 16 9.65 -1.70 5.55
C LYS A 16 9.34 -2.82 6.53
N ASP A 17 10.28 -3.19 7.38
CA ASP A 17 10.08 -4.24 8.39
C ASP A 17 9.67 -3.58 9.73
N PRO A 18 8.51 -3.94 10.32
CA PRO A 18 8.09 -3.42 11.61
C PRO A 18 9.14 -3.56 12.72
N LYS A 19 9.99 -4.59 12.68
CA LYS A 19 11.05 -4.81 13.68
C LYS A 19 12.11 -3.72 13.72
N HIS A 20 12.26 -2.97 12.63
CA HIS A 20 13.23 -1.87 12.51
C HIS A 20 12.57 -0.49 12.63
N PHE A 21 11.26 -0.42 12.87
CA PHE A 21 10.55 0.85 13.04
C PHE A 21 10.58 1.28 14.50
N ALA A 22 11.14 2.45 14.76
CA ALA A 22 11.30 2.99 16.12
C ALA A 22 10.63 4.36 16.26
N GLY A 23 10.04 4.60 17.44
CA GLY A 23 9.32 5.83 17.76
C GLY A 23 7.92 5.89 17.12
N ARG A 24 7.33 7.09 17.09
CA ARG A 24 5.99 7.35 16.50
C ARG A 24 4.83 6.58 17.15
N ASN A 25 4.99 6.19 18.43
CA ASN A 25 4.02 5.35 19.12
C ASN A 25 2.63 6.00 19.23
N GLU A 26 2.59 7.33 19.40
CA GLU A 26 1.33 8.08 19.46
C GLU A 26 0.63 8.07 18.10
N GLU A 27 1.35 8.36 17.01
CA GLU A 27 0.78 8.30 15.66
C GLU A 27 0.31 6.89 15.31
N LEU A 28 1.09 5.85 15.64
CA LEU A 28 0.69 4.46 15.40
C LEU A 28 -0.60 4.11 16.16
N LYS A 29 -0.71 4.54 17.42
CA LYS A 29 -1.91 4.30 18.24
C LYS A 29 -3.14 5.00 17.66
N GLU A 30 -2.98 6.22 17.16
CA GLU A 30 -4.06 6.96 16.51
C GLU A 30 -4.49 6.30 15.20
N ILE A 31 -3.53 5.88 14.37
CA ILE A 31 -3.79 5.16 13.12
C ILE A 31 -4.52 3.84 13.41
N GLU A 32 -4.09 3.11 14.44
CA GLU A 32 -4.72 1.85 14.82
C GLU A 32 -6.19 2.05 15.22
N TYR A 33 -6.47 3.10 15.98
CA TYR A 33 -7.84 3.50 16.32
C TYR A 33 -8.70 3.73 15.07
N TYR A 34 -8.22 4.50 14.08
CA TYR A 34 -9.01 4.74 12.86
C TYR A 34 -9.22 3.48 12.01
N ILE A 35 -8.23 2.57 11.99
CA ILE A 35 -8.38 1.28 11.30
C ILE A 35 -9.47 0.44 11.98
N ASP A 36 -9.53 0.43 13.30
CA ASP A 36 -10.54 -0.33 14.04
C ASP A 36 -11.95 0.26 13.85
N GLU A 37 -12.09 1.59 13.83
CA GLU A 37 -13.36 2.25 13.48
C GLU A 37 -13.83 1.90 12.06
N ALA A 38 -12.90 1.75 11.11
CA ALA A 38 -13.22 1.32 9.75
C ALA A 38 -13.63 -0.16 9.64
N ARG A 39 -13.42 -0.97 10.69
CA ARG A 39 -13.77 -2.40 10.74
C ARG A 39 -14.99 -2.71 11.59
N GLY A 40 -15.51 -1.74 12.32
CA GLY A 40 -16.66 -1.93 13.22
C GLY A 40 -17.94 -2.39 12.49
N PRO A 41 -18.98 -2.79 13.24
CA PRO A 41 -20.26 -3.20 12.66
C PRO A 41 -20.96 -2.09 11.87
N LYS A 42 -20.59 -0.83 12.12
CA LYS A 42 -20.96 0.35 11.33
C LYS A 42 -19.67 1.05 10.92
N PRO A 43 -19.03 0.64 9.81
CA PRO A 43 -17.75 1.19 9.39
C PRO A 43 -17.78 2.70 9.18
N ILE A 44 -16.79 3.40 9.72
CA ILE A 44 -16.53 4.82 9.43
C ILE A 44 -15.21 4.91 8.66
N PHE A 45 -15.23 5.56 7.50
CA PHE A 45 -14.06 5.68 6.63
C PHE A 45 -13.38 7.04 6.81
N PHE A 46 -12.06 7.01 7.02
CA PHE A 46 -11.25 8.20 7.27
C PHE A 46 -10.25 8.42 6.14
N ASN A 47 -10.06 9.69 5.77
CA ASN A 47 -8.98 10.13 4.89
C ASN A 47 -7.95 10.87 5.74
N LEU A 48 -6.72 10.34 5.81
CA LEU A 48 -5.64 10.91 6.60
C LEU A 48 -4.58 11.52 5.68
N ALA A 49 -4.11 12.71 6.04
CA ALA A 49 -3.01 13.39 5.37
C ALA A 49 -1.77 13.42 6.28
N LEU A 50 -0.67 12.79 5.86
CA LEU A 50 0.60 12.84 6.57
C LEU A 50 1.48 13.96 6.01
N ILE A 51 1.70 15.01 6.79
CA ILE A 51 2.50 16.18 6.41
C ILE A 51 3.82 16.23 7.18
N GLY A 52 4.85 16.85 6.59
CA GLY A 52 6.16 17.04 7.22
C GLY A 52 7.32 17.08 6.21
N GLY A 53 8.51 17.48 6.67
CA GLY A 53 9.71 17.64 5.83
C GLY A 53 10.19 16.36 5.13
N ARG A 54 10.97 16.49 4.04
CA ARG A 54 11.60 15.33 3.39
C ARG A 54 12.49 14.58 4.39
N GLY A 55 12.52 13.26 4.31
CA GLY A 55 13.28 12.42 5.25
C GLY A 55 12.66 12.26 6.65
N SER A 56 11.49 12.85 6.94
CA SER A 56 10.87 12.77 8.28
C SER A 56 10.26 11.40 8.65
N GLY A 57 10.44 10.39 7.79
CA GLY A 57 9.92 9.03 8.02
C GLY A 57 8.46 8.79 7.62
N LYS A 58 7.80 9.71 6.91
CA LYS A 58 6.39 9.54 6.46
C LYS A 58 6.17 8.25 5.66
N THR A 59 7.06 7.97 4.71
CA THR A 59 6.97 6.76 3.88
C THR A 59 7.17 5.49 4.71
N SER A 60 8.03 5.54 5.74
CA SER A 60 8.19 4.45 6.70
C SER A 60 6.90 4.24 7.51
N LEU A 61 6.32 5.32 8.03
CA LEU A 61 5.05 5.26 8.76
C LEU A 61 3.94 4.65 7.88
N LEU A 62 3.78 5.10 6.63
CA LEU A 62 2.82 4.52 5.68
C LEU A 62 3.01 3.01 5.48
N ASN A 63 4.25 2.51 5.48
CA ASN A 63 4.48 1.07 5.40
C ASN A 63 3.97 0.35 6.66
N MET A 64 4.16 0.95 7.85
CA MET A 64 3.65 0.41 9.11
C MET A 64 2.12 0.39 9.15
N ILE A 65 1.46 1.45 8.67
CA ILE A 65 0.00 1.47 8.50
C ILE A 65 -0.46 0.29 7.64
N GLY A 66 0.25 0.05 6.53
CA GLY A 66 -0.04 -1.07 5.63
C GLY A 66 0.09 -2.44 6.32
N HIS A 67 1.08 -2.61 7.19
CA HIS A 67 1.24 -3.83 8.01
C HIS A 67 0.10 -3.99 9.00
N ILE A 68 -0.20 -2.97 9.80
CA ILE A 68 -1.27 -3.00 10.80
C ILE A 68 -2.62 -3.31 10.15
N ALA A 69 -2.95 -2.63 9.04
CA ALA A 69 -4.18 -2.88 8.30
C ALA A 69 -4.26 -4.32 7.79
N SER A 70 -3.13 -4.85 7.31
CA SER A 70 -3.02 -6.22 6.82
C SER A 70 -3.20 -7.26 7.92
N GLU A 71 -2.56 -7.06 9.07
CA GLU A 71 -2.70 -7.94 10.25
C GLU A 71 -4.14 -7.95 10.77
N LYS A 72 -4.85 -6.83 10.65
CA LYS A 72 -6.29 -6.72 10.96
C LYS A 72 -7.20 -7.28 9.85
N GLY A 73 -6.65 -7.90 8.81
CA GLY A 73 -7.40 -8.57 7.76
C GLY A 73 -7.95 -7.65 6.67
N LEU A 74 -7.49 -6.40 6.59
CA LEU A 74 -7.82 -5.50 5.48
C LEU A 74 -6.84 -5.70 4.32
N LEU A 75 -7.32 -5.43 3.10
CA LEU A 75 -6.48 -5.37 1.91
C LEU A 75 -5.78 -4.01 1.84
N ALA A 76 -4.57 -3.93 2.41
CA ALA A 76 -3.74 -2.74 2.30
C ALA A 76 -3.14 -2.62 0.89
N VAL A 77 -3.40 -1.50 0.22
CA VAL A 77 -2.84 -1.17 -1.09
C VAL A 77 -2.03 0.12 -1.01
N LYS A 78 -0.98 0.21 -1.81
CA LYS A 78 -0.11 1.39 -1.88
C LYS A 78 0.02 1.83 -3.32
N LEU A 79 -0.47 3.03 -3.60
CA LEU A 79 -0.35 3.68 -4.90
C LEU A 79 0.69 4.80 -4.80
N SER A 80 1.63 4.84 -5.74
CA SER A 80 2.57 5.95 -5.87
C SER A 80 1.99 6.96 -6.84
N LEU A 81 1.66 8.15 -6.34
CA LEU A 81 1.19 9.24 -7.20
C LEU A 81 2.39 9.99 -7.76
N ASN A 82 2.41 10.19 -9.07
CA ASN A 82 3.32 11.08 -9.78
C ASN A 82 2.49 12.09 -10.60
N ASN A 83 3.14 13.16 -11.10
CA ASN A 83 2.42 14.23 -11.77
C ASN A 83 1.68 13.75 -13.03
N GLU A 84 2.29 12.85 -13.82
CA GLU A 84 1.70 12.32 -15.05
C GLU A 84 0.41 11.52 -14.80
N VAL A 85 0.39 10.71 -13.74
CA VAL A 85 -0.79 9.92 -13.35
C VAL A 85 -1.89 10.81 -12.79
N VAL A 86 -1.55 11.86 -12.06
CA VAL A 86 -2.53 12.75 -11.41
C VAL A 86 -3.17 13.73 -12.40
N GLU A 87 -2.50 14.06 -13.50
CA GLU A 87 -3.05 14.93 -14.55
C GLU A 87 -4.13 14.25 -15.41
N SER A 88 -4.25 12.92 -15.34
CA SER A 88 -5.27 12.16 -16.06
C SER A 88 -6.10 11.31 -15.12
N ASP A 89 -7.38 11.68 -14.94
CA ASP A 89 -8.35 10.90 -14.15
C ASP A 89 -8.39 9.43 -14.61
N VAL A 90 -8.29 9.20 -15.91
CA VAL A 90 -8.31 7.85 -16.50
C VAL A 90 -7.10 7.03 -16.03
N LEU A 91 -5.89 7.61 -16.06
CA LEU A 91 -4.69 6.92 -15.60
C LEU A 91 -4.71 6.72 -14.08
N PHE A 92 -5.16 7.72 -13.32
CA PHE A 92 -5.34 7.61 -11.88
C PHE A 92 -6.26 6.44 -11.50
N PHE A 93 -7.47 6.39 -12.05
CA PHE A 93 -8.41 5.33 -11.73
C PHE A 93 -7.93 3.96 -12.23
N LYS A 94 -7.31 3.90 -13.41
CA LYS A 94 -6.68 2.67 -13.90
C LYS A 94 -5.69 2.13 -12.85
N ASP A 95 -4.77 2.95 -12.38
CA ASP A 95 -3.73 2.50 -11.45
C ASP A 95 -4.31 2.13 -10.08
N VAL A 96 -5.36 2.83 -9.60
CA VAL A 96 -6.11 2.44 -8.40
C VAL A 96 -6.67 1.03 -8.55
N PHE A 97 -7.41 0.75 -9.64
CA PHE A 97 -8.02 -0.55 -9.86
C PHE A 97 -6.97 -1.65 -10.07
N ASP A 98 -5.95 -1.39 -10.89
CA ASP A 98 -4.86 -2.34 -11.14
C ASP A 98 -4.15 -2.72 -9.83
N THR A 99 -3.90 -1.73 -8.96
CA THR A 99 -3.24 -1.97 -7.66
C THR A 99 -4.10 -2.82 -6.74
N ILE A 100 -5.40 -2.50 -6.60
CA ILE A 100 -6.35 -3.25 -5.76
C ILE A 100 -6.47 -4.68 -6.26
N LEU A 101 -6.68 -4.87 -7.56
CA LEU A 101 -6.89 -6.18 -8.15
C LEU A 101 -5.64 -7.04 -8.05
N THR A 102 -4.46 -6.49 -8.36
CA THR A 102 -3.19 -7.19 -8.24
C THR A 102 -2.97 -7.66 -6.80
N LYS A 103 -3.14 -6.77 -5.81
CA LYS A 103 -2.98 -7.13 -4.40
C LYS A 103 -4.01 -8.13 -3.91
N GLY A 104 -5.26 -8.02 -4.33
CA GLY A 104 -6.30 -8.97 -3.97
C GLY A 104 -6.07 -10.35 -4.58
N ILE A 105 -5.55 -10.44 -5.81
CA ILE A 105 -5.14 -11.70 -6.44
C ILE A 105 -3.97 -12.33 -5.69
N GLU A 106 -2.94 -11.56 -5.33
CA GLU A 106 -1.81 -12.05 -4.52
C GLU A 106 -2.25 -12.62 -3.17
N ARG A 107 -3.34 -12.10 -2.59
CA ARG A 107 -3.97 -12.61 -1.36
C ARG A 107 -5.02 -13.69 -1.57
N GLY A 108 -5.26 -14.11 -2.81
CA GLY A 108 -6.23 -15.16 -3.14
C GLY A 108 -7.70 -14.76 -2.93
N MET A 109 -8.03 -13.46 -2.89
CA MET A 109 -9.38 -12.97 -2.61
C MET A 109 -10.37 -13.19 -3.75
N PHE A 110 -9.89 -13.41 -4.99
CA PHE A 110 -10.69 -13.58 -6.20
C PHE A 110 -10.53 -14.98 -6.79
N GLY A 111 -10.83 -16.03 -6.02
CA GLY A 111 -11.02 -17.40 -6.55
C GLY A 111 -9.82 -18.08 -7.22
N GLY A 112 -8.64 -17.44 -7.25
CA GLY A 112 -7.41 -17.97 -7.87
C GLY A 112 -7.38 -17.89 -9.42
N PRO A 113 -6.38 -18.53 -10.06
CA PRO A 113 -6.09 -18.45 -11.52
C PRO A 113 -7.27 -18.74 -12.46
N THR A 114 -8.29 -19.43 -11.97
CA THR A 114 -9.48 -19.83 -12.72
C THR A 114 -10.61 -18.80 -12.66
N ASP A 115 -10.53 -17.79 -11.80
CA ASP A 115 -11.56 -16.78 -11.66
C ASP A 115 -11.69 -15.93 -12.95
N LYS A 116 -12.94 -15.61 -13.30
CA LYS A 116 -13.30 -14.83 -14.48
C LYS A 116 -12.65 -13.44 -14.44
N ILE A 117 -12.51 -12.87 -13.25
CA ILE A 117 -11.89 -11.56 -13.04
C ILE A 117 -10.40 -11.61 -13.42
N GLN A 118 -9.66 -12.60 -12.93
CA GLN A 118 -8.24 -12.74 -13.27
C GLN A 118 -8.02 -13.02 -14.76
N ARG A 119 -8.91 -13.80 -15.39
CA ARG A 119 -8.88 -14.02 -16.84
C ARG A 119 -9.16 -12.76 -17.66
N ALA A 120 -10.10 -11.92 -17.23
CA ALA A 120 -10.39 -10.66 -17.89
C ALA A 120 -9.19 -9.70 -17.80
N LEU A 121 -8.59 -9.56 -16.61
CA LEU A 121 -7.43 -8.69 -16.40
C LEU A 121 -6.19 -9.12 -17.18
N ARG A 122 -5.90 -10.44 -17.25
CA ARG A 122 -4.81 -10.94 -18.09
C ARG A 122 -4.99 -10.55 -19.56
N LYS A 123 -6.21 -10.58 -20.09
CA LYS A 123 -6.48 -10.18 -21.48
C LYS A 123 -6.23 -8.69 -21.72
N VAL A 124 -6.57 -7.84 -20.74
CA VAL A 124 -6.33 -6.39 -20.84
C VAL A 124 -4.83 -6.09 -20.78
N ASN A 125 -4.09 -6.70 -19.87
CA ASN A 125 -2.64 -6.50 -19.75
C ASN A 125 -1.84 -7.04 -20.94
N LEU A 126 -2.25 -8.17 -21.55
CA LEU A 126 -1.62 -8.71 -22.76
C LEU A 126 -1.81 -7.80 -23.99
N ASN A 127 -2.95 -7.11 -24.10
CA ASN A 127 -3.23 -6.21 -25.22
C ASN A 127 -2.47 -4.87 -25.14
N GLN A 128 -1.97 -4.49 -23.95
CA GLN A 128 -1.12 -3.30 -23.78
C GLN A 128 0.37 -3.57 -24.06
N SER A 129 0.78 -4.83 -24.22
CA SER A 129 2.19 -5.20 -24.50
C SER A 129 2.52 -5.21 -26.01
N LEU A 130 1.56 -4.88 -26.87
CA LEU A 130 1.65 -4.96 -28.33
C LEU A 130 1.61 -3.59 -29.02
N HIS A 131 1.72 -2.50 -28.26
CA HIS A 131 1.82 -1.13 -28.77
C HIS A 131 2.97 -0.37 -28.13
#